data_AF-A0A250VSR7-F1
#
_entry.id   AF-A0A250VSR7-F1
#
_cell.length_a   1.000
_cell.length_b   1.000
_cell.length_c   1.000
_cell.angle_alpha   90.00
_cell.angle_beta   90.00
_cell.angle_gamma   90.00
#
_symmetry.space_group_name_H-M   'P 1'
#
loop_
_entity.id
_entity.type
_entity.pdbx_description
1 polymer ?
#
loop_
_entity_poly.entity_id
_entity_poly.type
_entity_poly.pdbx_seq_one_letter_code
_entity_poly.pdbx_strand_id
1 'polypeptide(L)'
;MTAPVQVGPSPSGDGPVPSPDWEDVLADLGDRIRAERQARSWSEPRLATRAGLGRTAIQRLEAGGGTLRVFAQACFALEVDMAYMLSREWRMPARRVPLTARQAELLGAVTGGRTLSEAASELGIPREGLAARLSKIYTQLGLSDVPKDERRAAALRIAVQHGLVDAA
;
A
#
# COMPACT_ATOMS: atom_id res chain seq x y z
N MET A 1 -49.14 -36.73 -10.22
CA MET A 1 -48.04 -36.18 -11.04
C MET A 1 -46.85 -35.98 -10.11
N THR A 2 -45.92 -36.94 -10.08
CA THR A 2 -44.71 -36.91 -9.25
C THR A 2 -43.54 -36.46 -10.12
N ALA A 3 -42.88 -35.37 -9.74
CA ALA A 3 -41.75 -34.82 -10.48
C ALA A 3 -40.52 -35.75 -10.39
N PRO A 4 -39.71 -35.88 -11.45
CA PRO A 4 -38.51 -36.71 -11.42
C PRO A 4 -37.45 -36.07 -10.50
N VAL A 5 -36.90 -36.90 -9.60
CA VAL A 5 -35.72 -36.56 -8.79
C VAL A 5 -34.53 -36.42 -9.75
N GLN A 6 -33.96 -35.21 -9.86
CA GLN A 6 -32.67 -35.04 -10.52
C GLN A 6 -31.58 -35.59 -9.61
N VAL A 7 -31.02 -36.73 -9.99
CA VAL A 7 -29.78 -37.25 -9.44
C VAL A 7 -28.64 -36.55 -10.17
N GLY A 8 -27.95 -35.64 -9.48
CA GLY A 8 -26.74 -35.00 -9.99
C GLY A 8 -25.62 -36.03 -10.26
N PRO A 9 -24.64 -35.71 -11.12
CA PRO A 9 -23.56 -36.63 -11.44
C PRO A 9 -22.81 -37.06 -10.17
N SER A 10 -22.66 -38.37 -9.97
CA SER A 10 -21.81 -38.92 -8.91
C SER A 10 -20.38 -38.42 -9.10
N PRO A 11 -19.68 -38.01 -8.03
CA PRO A 11 -18.31 -37.54 -8.14
C PRO A 11 -17.43 -38.69 -8.62
N SER A 12 -16.91 -38.56 -9.84
CA SER A 12 -15.84 -39.41 -10.36
C SER A 12 -14.65 -39.35 -9.41
N GLY A 13 -14.06 -40.51 -9.12
CA GLY A 13 -13.05 -40.70 -8.10
C GLY A 13 -11.83 -39.79 -8.26
N ASP A 14 -11.77 -38.79 -7.40
CA ASP A 14 -10.57 -38.27 -6.78
C ASP A 14 -10.93 -38.14 -5.30
N GLY A 15 -10.05 -38.60 -4.40
CA GLY A 15 -10.27 -38.46 -2.96
C GLY A 15 -10.53 -36.99 -2.58
N PRO A 16 -11.06 -36.72 -1.36
CA PRO A 16 -11.23 -35.34 -0.91
C PRO A 16 -9.90 -34.59 -1.08
N VAL A 17 -9.97 -33.45 -1.77
CA VAL A 17 -8.82 -32.58 -1.98
C VAL A 17 -8.17 -32.34 -0.61
N PRO A 18 -6.84 -32.51 -0.46
CA PRO A 18 -6.20 -32.28 0.83
C PRO A 18 -6.54 -30.86 1.29
N SER A 19 -7.01 -30.76 2.53
CA SER A 19 -7.32 -29.45 3.12
C SER A 19 -6.07 -28.59 3.06
N PRO A 20 -6.18 -27.33 2.60
CA PRO A 20 -5.07 -26.41 2.65
C PRO A 20 -4.67 -26.16 4.10
N ASP A 21 -3.42 -25.71 4.28
CA ASP A 21 -3.04 -25.11 5.55
C ASP A 21 -3.82 -23.79 5.70
N TRP A 22 -4.84 -23.83 6.56
CA TRP A 22 -5.72 -22.69 6.77
C TRP A 22 -5.02 -21.54 7.49
N GLU A 23 -3.97 -21.81 8.29
CA GLU A 23 -3.21 -20.74 8.95
C GLU A 23 -2.43 -19.94 7.91
N ASP A 24 -1.77 -20.62 6.97
CA ASP A 24 -1.07 -19.97 5.85
C ASP A 24 -2.01 -19.16 4.96
N VAL A 25 -3.18 -19.73 4.62
CA VAL A 25 -4.20 -19.03 3.82
C VAL A 25 -4.67 -17.77 4.54
N LEU A 26 -4.92 -17.85 5.84
CA LEU A 26 -5.37 -16.70 6.61
C LEU A 26 -4.27 -15.64 6.77
N ALA A 27 -3.02 -16.06 6.98
CA ALA A 27 -1.86 -15.16 7.03
C ALA A 27 -1.69 -14.39 5.72
N ASP A 28 -1.78 -15.08 4.58
CA ASP A 28 -1.73 -14.44 3.25
C ASP A 28 -2.85 -13.39 3.09
N LEU A 29 -4.09 -13.71 3.49
CA LEU A 29 -5.18 -12.72 3.47
C LEU A 29 -4.91 -11.51 4.36
N GLY A 30 -4.31 -11.72 5.53
CA GLY A 30 -3.87 -10.65 6.42
C GLY A 30 -2.83 -9.73 5.76
N ASP A 31 -1.86 -10.32 5.07
CA ASP A 31 -0.83 -9.59 4.32
C ASP A 31 -1.40 -8.82 3.12
N ARG A 32 -2.40 -9.37 2.42
CA ARG A 32 -3.09 -8.63 1.34
C ARG A 32 -3.78 -7.37 1.86
N ILE A 33 -4.50 -7.45 2.97
CA ILE A 33 -5.14 -6.30 3.61
C ILE A 33 -4.09 -5.25 4.02
N ARG A 34 -2.99 -5.70 4.63
CA ARG A 34 -1.87 -4.85 5.00
C ARG A 34 -1.27 -4.16 3.79
N ALA A 35 -1.05 -4.87 2.69
CA ALA A 35 -0.49 -4.33 1.45
C ALA A 35 -1.42 -3.26 0.84
N GLU A 36 -2.72 -3.52 0.72
CA GLU A 36 -3.70 -2.56 0.23
C GLU A 36 -3.77 -1.29 1.09
N ARG A 37 -3.70 -1.45 2.42
CA ARG A 37 -3.64 -0.31 3.35
C ARG A 37 -2.37 0.50 3.16
N GLN A 38 -1.21 -0.17 3.12
CA GLN A 38 0.09 0.49 2.98
C GLN A 38 0.25 1.15 1.62
N ALA A 39 -0.31 0.58 0.55
CA ALA A 39 -0.31 1.18 -0.77
C ALA A 39 -1.09 2.49 -0.83
N ARG A 40 -2.01 2.73 0.11
CA ARG A 40 -2.71 4.02 0.27
C ARG A 40 -2.02 4.93 1.29
N SER A 41 -0.87 4.53 1.83
CA SER A 41 -0.19 5.21 2.96
C SER A 41 -1.10 5.39 4.18
N TRP A 42 -1.99 4.43 4.45
CA TRP A 42 -2.88 4.48 5.61
C TRP A 42 -2.26 3.77 6.82
N SER A 43 -2.48 4.33 8.00
CA SER A 43 -2.16 3.68 9.27
C SER A 43 -3.27 2.70 9.69
N GLU A 44 -2.97 1.75 10.59
CA GLU A 44 -4.01 0.83 11.12
C GLU A 44 -5.19 1.59 11.75
N PRO A 45 -4.98 2.66 12.57
CA PRO A 45 -6.08 3.44 13.12
C PRO A 45 -6.96 4.08 12.04
N ARG A 46 -6.36 4.54 10.93
CA ARG A 46 -7.11 5.13 9.82
C ARG A 46 -8.01 4.11 9.13
N LEU A 47 -7.50 2.91 8.87
CA LEU A 47 -8.31 1.82 8.31
C LEU A 47 -9.43 1.42 9.28
N ALA A 48 -9.12 1.29 10.58
CA ALA A 48 -10.10 1.00 11.62
C ALA A 48 -11.25 2.02 11.64
N THR A 49 -10.94 3.31 11.68
CA THR A 49 -11.97 4.38 11.64
C THR A 49 -12.84 4.28 10.40
N ARG A 50 -12.24 4.06 9.22
CA ARG A 50 -13.00 4.00 7.96
C ARG A 50 -13.87 2.73 7.86
N ALA A 51 -13.43 1.62 8.45
CA ALA A 51 -14.16 0.37 8.50
C ALA A 51 -15.22 0.31 9.61
N GLY A 52 -15.27 1.31 10.50
CA GLY A 52 -16.12 1.27 11.70
C GLY A 52 -15.68 0.19 12.70
N LEU A 53 -14.37 -0.05 12.80
CA LEU A 53 -13.74 -1.09 13.60
C LEU A 53 -12.78 -0.48 14.64
N GLY A 54 -12.44 -1.28 15.66
CA GLY A 54 -11.34 -0.96 16.57
C GLY A 54 -9.96 -1.29 15.99
N ARG A 55 -8.91 -0.59 16.43
CA ARG A 55 -7.52 -0.84 16.00
C ARG A 55 -7.11 -2.30 16.21
N THR A 56 -7.44 -2.90 17.35
CA THR A 56 -7.10 -4.30 17.67
C THR A 56 -7.73 -5.29 16.68
N ALA A 57 -8.93 -4.98 16.14
CA ALA A 57 -9.56 -5.82 15.13
C ALA A 57 -8.78 -5.79 13.81
N ILE A 58 -8.26 -4.62 13.41
CA ILE A 58 -7.39 -4.49 12.23
C ILE A 58 -6.05 -5.19 12.45
N GLN A 59 -5.42 -5.03 13.62
CA GLN A 59 -4.17 -5.72 13.95
C GLN A 59 -4.33 -7.23 13.90
N ARG A 60 -5.41 -7.75 14.49
CA ARG A 60 -5.72 -9.18 14.44
C ARG A 60 -6.00 -9.64 13.01
N LEU A 61 -6.71 -8.85 12.22
CA LEU A 61 -6.98 -9.13 10.81
C LEU A 61 -5.69 -9.24 9.99
N GLU A 62 -4.78 -8.27 10.13
CA GLU A 62 -3.49 -8.27 9.42
C GLU A 62 -2.52 -9.36 9.91
N ALA A 63 -2.83 -10.01 11.04
CA ALA A 63 -2.09 -11.16 11.54
C ALA A 63 -2.73 -12.50 11.13
N GLY A 64 -3.71 -12.49 10.21
CA GLY A 64 -4.43 -13.68 9.77
C GLY A 64 -5.54 -14.15 10.72
N GLY A 65 -5.95 -13.33 11.69
CA GLY A 65 -7.07 -13.63 12.57
C GLY A 65 -8.35 -12.88 12.20
N GLY A 66 -9.40 -13.07 13.00
CA GLY A 66 -10.63 -12.29 12.91
C GLY A 66 -11.77 -13.04 12.24
N THR A 67 -12.83 -12.32 11.89
CA THR A 67 -14.05 -12.89 11.30
C THR A 67 -14.23 -12.41 9.87
N LEU A 68 -14.97 -13.17 9.06
CA LEU A 68 -15.32 -12.76 7.69
C LEU A 68 -15.98 -11.37 7.64
N ARG A 69 -16.77 -11.02 8.66
CA ARG A 69 -17.36 -9.67 8.79
C ARG A 69 -16.29 -8.58 8.89
N VAL A 70 -15.27 -8.78 9.74
CA VAL A 70 -14.16 -7.83 9.91
C VAL A 70 -13.37 -7.69 8.60
N PHE A 71 -13.12 -8.80 7.92
CA PHE A 71 -12.48 -8.81 6.60
C PHE A 71 -13.30 -8.04 5.55
N ALA A 72 -14.61 -8.30 5.46
CA ALA A 72 -15.50 -7.61 4.52
C ALA A 72 -15.58 -6.10 4.80
N GLN A 73 -15.65 -5.69 6.07
CA GLN A 73 -15.63 -4.28 6.46
C GLN A 73 -14.31 -3.59 6.07
N ALA A 74 -13.18 -4.29 6.22
CA ALA A 74 -11.88 -3.77 5.78
C ALA A 74 -11.80 -3.65 4.25
N CYS A 75 -12.27 -4.64 3.49
CA CYS A 75 -12.33 -4.59 2.02
C CYS A 75 -13.18 -3.41 1.54
N PHE A 76 -14.37 -3.24 2.12
CA PHE A 76 -15.24 -2.10 1.83
C PHE A 76 -14.55 -0.76 2.12
N ALA A 77 -13.89 -0.62 3.27
CA ALA A 77 -13.16 0.59 3.62
C ALA A 77 -11.98 0.89 2.69
N LEU A 78 -11.31 -0.16 2.18
CA LEU A 78 -10.23 -0.06 1.20
C LEU A 78 -10.73 0.18 -0.22
N GLU A 79 -12.04 0.08 -0.45
CA GLU A 79 -12.68 0.12 -1.77
C GLU A 79 -12.10 -0.94 -2.72
N VAL A 80 -11.84 -2.13 -2.16
CA VAL A 80 -11.39 -3.29 -2.93
C VAL A 80 -12.45 -4.37 -2.84
N ASP A 81 -12.78 -4.95 -3.99
CA ASP A 81 -13.75 -6.03 -4.06
C ASP A 81 -13.25 -7.26 -3.29
N MET A 82 -14.12 -7.85 -2.47
CA MET A 82 -13.79 -8.99 -1.62
C MET A 82 -13.45 -10.24 -2.45
N ALA A 83 -14.13 -10.47 -3.57
CA ALA A 83 -13.85 -11.61 -4.43
C ALA A 83 -12.48 -11.44 -5.12
N TYR A 84 -12.12 -10.22 -5.53
CA TYR A 84 -10.77 -9.93 -6.01
C TYR A 84 -9.71 -10.21 -4.94
N MET A 85 -9.92 -9.78 -3.70
CA MET A 85 -8.99 -10.04 -2.58
C MET A 85 -8.77 -11.53 -2.31
N LEU A 86 -9.81 -12.35 -2.45
CA LEU A 86 -9.76 -13.81 -2.25
C LEU A 86 -9.24 -14.56 -3.48
N SER A 87 -9.15 -13.90 -4.64
CA SER A 87 -8.76 -14.54 -5.90
C SER A 87 -7.26 -14.79 -6.00
N ARG A 88 -6.87 -15.69 -6.90
CA ARG A 88 -5.47 -15.84 -7.32
C ARG A 88 -4.98 -14.71 -8.22
N GLU A 89 -5.90 -13.86 -8.68
CA GLU A 89 -5.59 -12.72 -9.55
C GLU A 89 -5.14 -11.50 -8.76
N TRP A 90 -5.31 -11.48 -7.44
CA TRP A 90 -4.82 -10.41 -6.60
C TRP A 90 -3.32 -10.22 -6.83
N ARG A 91 -2.93 -8.97 -7.11
CA ARG A 91 -1.54 -8.56 -7.24
C ARG A 91 -1.22 -7.57 -6.15
N MET A 92 -0.05 -7.74 -5.54
CA MET A 92 0.45 -6.81 -4.53
C MET A 92 0.46 -5.38 -5.11
N PRO A 93 -0.29 -4.45 -4.50
CA PRO A 93 -0.39 -3.10 -5.00
C PRO A 93 0.95 -2.38 -4.84
N ALA A 94 1.34 -1.61 -5.86
CA ALA A 94 2.52 -0.75 -5.75
C ALA A 94 2.32 0.25 -4.61
N ARG A 95 3.29 0.31 -3.69
CA ARG A 95 3.23 1.21 -2.54
C ARG A 95 3.17 2.67 -3.03
N ARG A 96 2.05 3.40 -2.84
CA ARG A 96 2.05 4.82 -3.18
C ARG A 96 2.91 5.56 -2.16
N VAL A 97 3.96 6.17 -2.67
CA VAL A 97 4.81 7.06 -1.89
C VAL A 97 3.98 8.29 -1.47
N PRO A 98 4.08 8.76 -0.21
CA PRO A 98 3.25 9.84 0.31
C PRO A 98 3.66 11.25 -0.20
N LEU A 99 4.28 11.35 -1.38
CA LEU A 99 4.67 12.64 -1.95
C LEU A 99 3.49 13.26 -2.68
N THR A 100 3.17 14.51 -2.34
CA THR A 100 2.25 15.33 -3.13
C THR A 100 2.91 15.76 -4.44
N ALA A 101 2.12 16.14 -5.44
CA ALA A 101 2.63 16.68 -6.71
C ALA A 101 3.60 17.86 -6.48
N ARG A 102 3.30 18.73 -5.51
CA ARG A 102 4.17 19.84 -5.13
C ARG A 102 5.48 19.37 -4.50
N GLN A 103 5.48 18.28 -3.75
CA GLN A 103 6.72 17.71 -3.18
C GLN A 103 7.57 17.00 -4.24
N ALA A 104 6.93 16.37 -5.21
CA ALA A 104 7.61 15.81 -6.38
C ALA A 104 8.25 16.92 -7.23
N GLU A 105 7.57 18.04 -7.44
CA GLU A 105 8.12 19.23 -8.11
C GLU A 105 9.32 19.82 -7.36
N LEU A 106 9.24 19.90 -6.02
CA LEU A 106 10.37 20.34 -5.18
C LEU A 106 11.59 19.41 -5.29
N LEU A 107 11.35 18.10 -5.37
CA LEU A 107 12.41 17.11 -5.64
C LEU A 107 12.95 17.23 -7.08
N GLY A 108 12.07 17.48 -8.06
CA GLY A 108 12.42 17.71 -9.46
C GLY A 108 13.27 18.96 -9.68
N ALA A 109 13.00 20.06 -8.97
CA ALA A 109 13.82 21.27 -9.07
C ALA A 109 15.28 21.05 -8.62
N VAL A 110 15.53 20.00 -7.82
CA VAL A 110 16.86 19.60 -7.37
C VAL A 110 17.39 18.36 -8.12
N THR A 111 16.94 18.03 -9.34
CA THR A 111 17.49 16.85 -10.06
C THR A 111 18.72 17.14 -10.92
N GLY A 112 18.84 18.34 -11.52
CA GLY A 112 19.86 18.61 -12.54
C GLY A 112 21.25 19.04 -12.04
N GLY A 113 21.73 18.53 -10.91
CA GLY A 113 23.01 18.99 -10.32
C GLY A 113 22.98 20.43 -9.77
N ARG A 114 21.84 21.11 -9.88
CA ARG A 114 21.59 22.45 -9.34
C ARG A 114 21.83 22.47 -7.84
N THR A 115 22.38 23.59 -7.38
CA THR A 115 22.51 23.92 -5.97
C THR A 115 21.13 24.21 -5.37
N LEU A 116 21.00 24.08 -4.04
CA LEU A 116 19.77 24.46 -3.34
C LEU A 116 19.38 25.93 -3.57
N SER A 117 20.36 26.80 -3.81
CA SER A 117 20.11 28.23 -4.03
C SER A 117 19.46 28.50 -5.39
N GLU A 118 19.95 27.83 -6.43
CA GLU A 118 19.40 27.96 -7.79
C GLU A 118 17.98 27.41 -7.85
N ALA A 119 17.77 26.21 -7.30
CA ALA A 119 16.44 25.60 -7.23
C ALA A 119 15.44 26.44 -6.42
N ALA A 120 15.89 27.04 -5.31
CA ALA A 120 15.05 27.92 -4.49
C ALA A 120 14.65 29.20 -5.24
N SER A 121 15.59 29.81 -5.98
CA SER A 121 15.35 31.00 -6.81
C SER A 121 14.31 30.74 -7.90
N GLU A 122 14.42 29.60 -8.59
CA GLU A 122 13.50 29.20 -9.66
C GLU A 122 12.08 28.94 -9.12
N LEU A 123 11.98 28.34 -7.93
CA LEU A 123 10.72 28.05 -7.27
C LEU A 123 10.11 29.26 -6.54
N GLY A 124 10.79 30.41 -6.52
CA GLY A 124 10.34 31.63 -5.84
C GLY A 124 10.22 31.48 -4.32
N ILE A 125 11.04 30.63 -3.70
CA ILE A 125 11.00 30.37 -2.24
C ILE A 125 12.37 30.60 -1.61
N PRO A 126 12.46 30.99 -0.32
CA PRO A 126 13.75 31.14 0.35
C PRO A 126 14.46 29.79 0.47
N ARG A 127 15.80 29.82 0.39
CA ARG A 127 16.66 28.63 0.45
C ARG A 127 16.41 27.79 1.70
N GLU A 128 16.29 28.42 2.86
CA GLU A 128 15.99 27.77 4.13
C GLU A 128 14.62 27.09 4.09
N GLY A 129 13.63 27.71 3.44
CA GLY A 129 12.30 27.16 3.24
C GLY A 129 12.31 25.92 2.35
N LEU A 130 13.12 25.90 1.29
CA LEU A 130 13.32 24.72 0.45
C LEU A 130 13.99 23.59 1.25
N ALA A 131 15.06 23.89 1.98
CA ALA A 131 15.80 22.91 2.78
C ALA A 131 14.92 22.25 3.86
N ALA A 132 14.08 23.04 4.56
CA ALA A 132 13.15 22.53 5.56
C ALA A 132 12.11 21.58 4.95
N ARG A 133 11.57 21.93 3.77
CA ARG A 133 10.60 21.08 3.05
C ARG A 133 11.23 19.79 2.55
N LEU A 134 12.46 19.82 2.02
CA LEU A 134 13.20 18.63 1.62
C LEU A 134 13.52 17.72 2.80
N SER A 135 13.89 18.29 3.96
CA SER A 135 14.08 17.51 5.18
C SER A 135 12.81 16.74 5.58
N LYS A 136 11.65 17.41 5.54
CA LYS A 136 10.35 16.78 5.80
C LYS A 136 10.02 15.69 4.79
N ILE A 137 10.33 15.91 3.51
CA ILE A 137 10.19 14.91 2.45
C ILE A 137 11.04 13.68 2.76
N TYR A 138 12.33 13.84 3.12
CA TYR A 138 13.19 12.71 3.46
C TYR A 138 12.66 11.90 4.65
N THR A 139 12.15 12.56 5.69
CA THR A 139 11.50 11.87 6.81
C THR A 139 10.25 11.12 6.35
N GLN A 140 9.42 11.70 5.49
CA GLN A 140 8.22 11.04 4.95
C GLN A 140 8.55 9.84 4.05
N LEU A 141 9.71 9.87 3.38
CA LEU A 141 10.25 8.77 2.59
C LEU A 141 11.00 7.73 3.43
N GLY A 142 11.16 7.95 4.74
CA GLY A 142 11.90 7.04 5.62
C GLY A 142 13.42 7.08 5.43
N LEU A 143 13.97 8.18 4.92
CA LEU A 143 15.40 8.34 4.61
C LEU A 143 16.19 9.00 5.76
N SER A 144 15.65 8.97 6.98
CA SER A 144 16.26 9.60 8.15
C SER A 144 17.60 9.00 8.53
N ASP A 145 17.79 7.70 8.25
CA ASP A 145 18.99 6.93 8.59
C ASP A 145 20.02 6.89 7.45
N VAL A 146 19.66 7.40 6.27
CA VAL A 146 20.58 7.49 5.12
C VAL A 146 21.57 8.65 5.33
N PRO A 147 22.84 8.54 4.92
CA PRO A 147 23.80 9.65 4.94
C PRO A 147 23.28 10.89 4.18
N LYS A 148 23.59 12.11 4.65
CA LYS A 148 22.99 13.36 4.13
C LYS A 148 23.28 13.59 2.64
N ASP A 149 24.47 13.24 2.22
CA ASP A 149 24.97 13.25 0.85
C ASP A 149 24.25 12.25 -0.06
N GLU A 150 23.80 11.12 0.48
CA GLU A 150 23.07 10.09 -0.27
C GLU A 150 21.54 10.26 -0.26
N ARG A 151 20.98 11.00 0.71
CA ARG A 151 19.52 11.20 0.86
C ARG A 151 18.84 11.73 -0.40
N ARG A 152 19.49 12.68 -1.08
CA ARG A 152 18.97 13.27 -2.32
C ARG A 152 18.86 12.19 -3.40
N ALA A 153 19.94 11.44 -3.64
CA ALA A 153 19.96 10.37 -4.65
C ALA A 153 18.97 9.24 -4.31
N ALA A 154 18.83 8.88 -3.03
CA ALA A 154 17.87 7.88 -2.58
C ALA A 154 16.41 8.35 -2.77
N ALA A 155 16.10 9.59 -2.39
CA ALA A 155 14.77 10.18 -2.59
C ALA A 155 14.39 10.26 -4.07
N LEU A 156 15.37 10.56 -4.93
CA LEU A 156 15.17 10.62 -6.38
C LEU A 156 14.91 9.24 -6.99
N ARG A 157 15.67 8.20 -6.60
CA ARG A 157 15.38 6.83 -7.04
C ARG A 157 13.95 6.42 -6.70
N ILE A 158 13.49 6.75 -5.49
CA ILE A 158 12.10 6.50 -5.08
C ILE A 158 11.14 7.33 -5.96
N ALA A 159 11.38 8.62 -6.16
CA ALA A 159 10.50 9.46 -6.97
C ALA A 159 10.37 8.96 -8.43
N VAL A 160 11.48 8.55 -9.07
CA VAL A 160 11.52 8.01 -10.44
C VAL A 160 10.85 6.63 -10.51
N GLN A 161 11.16 5.72 -9.57
CA GLN A 161 10.54 4.39 -9.52
C GLN A 161 9.01 4.46 -9.43
N HIS A 162 8.49 5.53 -8.84
CA HIS A 162 7.07 5.76 -8.66
C HIS A 162 6.45 6.72 -9.70
N GLY A 163 7.22 7.12 -10.73
CA GLY A 163 6.73 7.97 -11.83
C GLY A 163 6.35 9.39 -11.41
N LEU A 164 6.90 9.88 -10.30
CA LEU A 164 6.59 11.21 -9.75
C LEU A 164 7.44 12.32 -10.38
N VAL A 165 8.61 11.95 -10.93
CA VAL A 165 9.57 12.84 -11.58
C VAL A 165 10.12 12.10 -12.78
N ASP A 166 10.29 12.79 -13.90
CA ASP A 166 10.92 12.22 -15.09
C ASP A 166 12.39 11.88 -14.80
N ALA A 167 12.85 10.73 -15.31
CA ALA A 167 14.27 10.38 -15.28
C ALA A 167 15.02 11.37 -16.18
N ALA A 168 15.77 12.28 -15.55
CA ALA A 168 16.70 13.18 -16.22
C ALA A 168 17.99 12.44 -16.62
#